data_AF-A0A4U9RL41-F1
#
_entry.id   AF-A0A4U9RL41-F1
#
_cell.length_a   1.000
_cell.length_b   1.000
_cell.length_c   1.000
_cell.angle_alpha   90.00
_cell.angle_beta   90.00
_cell.angle_gamma   90.00
#
_symmetry.space_group_name_H-M   'P 1'
#
loop_
_entity.id
_entity.type
_entity.pdbx_description
1 polymer ?
#
loop_
_entity_poly.entity_id
_entity_poly.type
_entity_poly.pdbx_seq_one_letter_code
_entity_poly.pdbx_strand_id
1 'polypeptide(L)'
;MLFYSLIYVSYMLEYMLIMHIWGVSMNIISVKIDDFEYSLKGSEQPEYLYKVAEYVDEKVKAVKENNPKLGTSNAAILAALNVVDDLFKFKAEQSGLEEKLNKKEEEVNKILEKYNEIMKQNLDIREENNALQEIIASLREEGKSFSAKLNIIEKDKNDLEKVINNIKLQNSGLQEKVQELQKQVSEMDEQNKNLNLTINELKDKNDVLNNKNKDLKETKDKLQQSNELLHKDLNEKEEDIKSLKSKVAIESKEEIESLKSQNELLKKKNYILENQSKDQLLQIKMLKQSSKDAKFNLQTYRYKVLDLEQRLQENQIYLAKERVRKEPFKKNSI
;
A
#
# COMPACT_ATOMS: atom_id res chain seq x y z
N MET A 1 -75.04 53.91 -87.89
CA MET A 1 -75.24 53.79 -89.35
C MET A 1 -73.92 53.57 -90.10
N LEU A 2 -72.99 54.54 -90.17
CA LEU A 2 -71.80 54.47 -91.04
C LEU A 2 -70.97 53.16 -90.95
N PHE A 3 -70.72 52.61 -89.76
CA PHE A 3 -70.01 51.34 -89.60
C PHE A 3 -70.68 50.15 -90.30
N TYR A 4 -72.02 50.04 -90.26
CA TYR A 4 -72.74 48.98 -90.99
C TYR A 4 -72.65 49.17 -92.51
N SER A 5 -72.54 50.41 -92.99
CA SER A 5 -72.30 50.70 -94.41
C SER A 5 -70.92 50.19 -94.85
N LEU A 6 -69.86 50.50 -94.09
CA LEU A 6 -68.51 50.01 -94.40
C LEU A 6 -68.44 48.47 -94.37
N ILE A 7 -69.03 47.83 -93.37
CA ILE A 7 -69.05 46.37 -93.26
C ILE A 7 -69.79 45.74 -94.45
N TYR A 8 -70.96 46.29 -94.82
CA TYR A 8 -71.72 45.79 -95.97
C TYR A 8 -70.96 45.98 -97.29
N VAL A 9 -70.33 47.15 -97.50
CA VAL A 9 -69.49 47.42 -98.68
C VAL A 9 -68.26 46.49 -98.73
N SER A 10 -67.64 46.19 -97.59
CA SER A 10 -66.53 45.23 -97.51
C SER A 10 -66.97 43.83 -97.93
N TYR A 11 -68.07 43.32 -97.38
CA TYR A 11 -68.61 42.01 -97.78
C TYR A 11 -69.08 41.99 -99.24
N MET A 12 -69.63 43.09 -99.77
CA MET A 12 -69.99 43.20 -101.18
C MET A 12 -68.75 43.17 -102.09
N LEU A 13 -67.67 43.86 -101.71
CA LEU A 13 -66.39 43.81 -102.42
C LEU A 13 -65.76 42.42 -102.36
N GLU A 14 -65.77 41.75 -101.20
CA GLU A 14 -65.33 40.34 -101.11
C GLU A 14 -66.19 39.43 -101.98
N TYR A 15 -67.53 39.56 -101.96
CA TYR A 15 -68.40 38.78 -102.83
C TYR A 15 -68.17 39.06 -104.32
N MET A 16 -67.95 40.32 -104.73
CA MET A 16 -67.62 40.65 -106.11
C MET A 16 -66.23 40.14 -106.50
N LEU A 17 -65.24 40.22 -105.62
CA LEU A 17 -63.91 39.68 -105.87
C LEU A 17 -63.94 38.15 -105.99
N ILE A 18 -64.65 37.47 -105.08
CA ILE A 18 -64.88 36.02 -105.12
C ILE A 18 -65.63 35.65 -106.41
N MET A 19 -66.71 36.34 -106.78
CA MET A 19 -67.45 36.07 -108.02
C MET A 19 -66.70 36.42 -109.31
N HIS A 20 -65.65 37.26 -109.23
CA HIS A 20 -64.76 37.57 -110.36
C HIS A 20 -63.61 36.56 -110.47
N ILE A 21 -63.08 36.08 -109.34
CA ILE A 21 -62.05 35.03 -109.26
C ILE A 21 -62.66 33.63 -109.54
N TRP A 22 -63.86 33.37 -109.05
CA TRP A 22 -64.77 32.28 -109.47
C TRP A 22 -65.60 32.67 -110.70
N GLY A 23 -65.14 33.66 -111.48
CA GLY A 23 -65.67 33.90 -112.80
C GLY A 23 -65.33 32.71 -113.69
N VAL A 24 -66.20 31.71 -113.74
CA VAL A 24 -66.01 30.49 -114.55
C VAL A 24 -65.98 30.88 -116.02
N SER A 25 -64.78 31.20 -116.51
CA SER A 25 -64.53 31.59 -117.89
C SER A 25 -64.69 30.36 -118.76
N MET A 26 -65.92 30.15 -119.22
CA MET A 26 -66.30 29.01 -120.05
C MET A 26 -65.58 29.07 -121.40
N ASN A 27 -64.40 28.46 -121.44
CA ASN A 27 -63.54 28.35 -122.60
C ASN A 27 -64.27 27.56 -123.69
N ILE A 28 -64.15 28.02 -124.93
CA ILE A 28 -64.71 27.37 -126.11
C ILE A 28 -63.54 27.05 -127.04
N ILE A 29 -63.38 25.77 -127.38
CA ILE A 29 -62.38 25.31 -128.34
C ILE A 29 -63.06 24.52 -129.47
N SER A 30 -62.44 24.51 -130.65
CA SER A 30 -62.84 23.64 -131.75
C SER A 30 -61.92 22.43 -131.78
N VAL A 31 -62.51 21.24 -131.72
CA VAL A 31 -61.81 19.94 -131.69
C VAL A 31 -62.35 19.03 -132.76
N LYS A 32 -61.56 18.04 -133.18
CA LYS A 32 -61.93 17.10 -134.23
C LYS A 32 -61.91 15.68 -133.68
N ILE A 33 -63.03 14.97 -133.79
CA ILE A 33 -63.26 13.62 -133.24
C ILE A 33 -63.93 12.77 -134.31
N ASP A 34 -63.39 11.60 -134.62
CA ASP A 34 -63.89 10.68 -135.67
C ASP A 34 -64.09 11.34 -137.04
N ASP A 35 -63.15 12.24 -137.39
CA ASP A 35 -63.18 13.14 -138.55
C ASP A 35 -64.25 14.26 -138.56
N PHE A 36 -65.11 14.37 -137.54
CA PHE A 36 -66.09 15.46 -137.38
C PHE A 36 -65.58 16.58 -136.47
N GLU A 37 -65.91 17.84 -136.78
CA GLU A 37 -65.60 19.00 -135.93
C GLU A 37 -66.68 19.25 -134.88
N TYR A 38 -66.25 19.51 -133.63
CA TYR A 38 -67.08 19.82 -132.49
C TYR A 38 -66.58 21.06 -131.77
N SER A 39 -67.51 21.89 -131.28
CA SER A 39 -67.20 23.02 -130.40
C SER A 39 -67.39 22.58 -128.95
N LEU A 40 -66.28 22.35 -128.23
CA LEU A 40 -66.28 21.93 -126.83
C LEU A 40 -66.23 23.16 -125.92
N LYS A 41 -67.16 23.25 -124.97
CA LYS A 41 -67.27 24.35 -124.01
C LYS A 41 -67.15 23.84 -122.58
N GLY A 42 -66.23 24.38 -121.78
CA GLY A 42 -65.99 23.93 -120.41
C GLY A 42 -65.35 24.98 -119.50
N SER A 43 -65.41 24.72 -118.20
CA SER A 43 -64.77 25.52 -117.14
C SER A 43 -63.24 25.41 -117.13
N GLU A 44 -62.73 24.28 -117.61
CA GLU A 44 -61.31 23.93 -117.52
C GLU A 44 -60.44 24.67 -118.53
N GLN A 45 -59.13 24.65 -118.29
CA GLN A 45 -58.14 25.25 -119.18
C GLN A 45 -58.20 24.64 -120.59
N PRO A 46 -58.00 25.43 -121.66
CA PRO A 46 -58.09 24.94 -123.05
C PRO A 46 -57.25 23.69 -123.32
N GLU A 47 -56.04 23.62 -122.74
CA GLU A 47 -55.10 22.50 -122.86
C GLU A 47 -55.69 21.20 -122.32
N TYR A 48 -56.42 21.26 -121.21
CA TYR A 48 -57.13 20.10 -120.66
C TYR A 48 -58.32 19.70 -121.55
N LEU A 49 -59.07 20.67 -122.06
CA LEU A 49 -60.20 20.42 -122.97
C LEU A 49 -59.74 19.78 -124.29
N TYR A 50 -58.60 20.21 -124.86
CA TYR A 50 -57.97 19.56 -126.01
C TYR A 50 -57.56 18.11 -125.68
N LYS A 51 -56.88 17.88 -124.55
CA LYS A 51 -56.47 16.54 -124.10
C LYS A 51 -57.65 15.59 -123.88
N VAL A 52 -58.78 16.09 -123.37
CA VAL A 52 -60.01 15.29 -123.23
C VAL A 52 -60.59 14.91 -124.59
N ALA A 53 -60.59 15.83 -125.56
CA ALA A 53 -61.06 15.54 -126.92
C ALA A 53 -60.14 14.54 -127.66
N GLU A 54 -58.83 14.70 -127.52
CA GLU A 54 -57.80 13.79 -128.04
C GLU A 54 -57.98 12.36 -127.50
N TYR A 55 -58.11 12.20 -126.17
CA TYR A 55 -58.35 10.90 -125.53
C TYR A 55 -59.67 10.23 -125.97
N VAL A 56 -60.72 11.02 -126.22
CA VAL A 56 -62.00 10.50 -126.76
C VAL A 56 -61.85 10.07 -128.21
N ASP A 57 -61.16 10.85 -129.05
CA ASP A 57 -60.88 10.50 -130.46
C ASP A 57 -60.02 9.23 -130.57
N GLU A 58 -58.97 9.08 -129.75
CA GLU A 58 -58.19 7.84 -129.64
C GLU A 58 -59.07 6.63 -129.29
N LYS A 59 -59.94 6.76 -128.26
CA LYS A 59 -60.83 5.67 -127.83
C LYS A 59 -61.88 5.31 -128.89
N VAL A 60 -62.42 6.29 -129.64
CA VAL A 60 -63.36 6.04 -130.74
C VAL A 60 -62.67 5.36 -131.92
N LYS A 61 -61.47 5.82 -132.29
CA LYS A 61 -60.65 5.19 -133.34
C LYS A 61 -60.28 3.74 -132.99
N ALA A 62 -59.78 3.50 -131.79
CA ALA A 62 -59.43 2.15 -131.32
C ALA A 62 -60.65 1.20 -131.33
N VAL A 63 -61.85 1.68 -130.98
CA VAL A 63 -63.08 0.87 -131.10
C VAL A 63 -63.41 0.54 -132.56
N LYS A 64 -63.27 1.50 -133.49
CA LYS A 64 -63.50 1.29 -134.93
C LYS A 64 -62.49 0.35 -135.57
N GLU A 65 -61.20 0.49 -135.27
CA GLU A 65 -60.13 -0.37 -135.79
C GLU A 65 -60.38 -1.85 -135.42
N ASN A 66 -60.79 -2.11 -134.18
CA ASN A 66 -61.14 -3.45 -133.72
C ASN A 66 -62.52 -3.92 -134.22
N ASN A 67 -63.41 -3.03 -134.66
CA ASN A 67 -64.78 -3.35 -135.08
C ASN A 67 -65.19 -2.60 -136.38
N PRO A 68 -64.54 -2.85 -137.53
CA PRO A 68 -64.70 -2.03 -138.75
C PRO A 68 -66.08 -2.13 -139.44
N LYS A 69 -67.01 -2.95 -138.92
CA LYS A 69 -68.41 -3.02 -139.35
C LYS A 69 -69.35 -2.14 -138.51
N LEU A 70 -68.83 -1.44 -137.50
CA LEU A 70 -69.60 -0.68 -136.53
C LEU A 70 -69.74 0.79 -136.98
N GLY A 71 -70.97 1.28 -137.12
CA GLY A 71 -71.23 2.69 -137.46
C GLY A 71 -70.82 3.64 -136.33
N THR A 72 -70.40 4.87 -136.67
CA THR A 72 -69.89 5.91 -135.74
C THR A 72 -70.67 6.03 -134.44
N SER A 73 -72.01 6.08 -134.49
CA SER A 73 -72.84 6.19 -133.28
C SER A 73 -72.58 5.06 -132.28
N ASN A 74 -72.56 3.80 -132.76
CA ASN A 74 -72.32 2.65 -131.90
C ASN A 74 -70.86 2.55 -131.45
N ALA A 75 -69.91 3.00 -132.28
CA ALA A 75 -68.50 3.09 -131.91
C ALA A 75 -68.28 4.13 -130.80
N ALA A 76 -68.93 5.30 -130.89
CA ALA A 76 -68.91 6.32 -129.86
C ALA A 76 -69.57 5.84 -128.55
N ILE A 77 -70.68 5.10 -128.62
CA ILE A 77 -71.33 4.50 -127.45
C ILE A 77 -70.42 3.48 -126.76
N LEU A 78 -69.72 2.60 -127.50
CA LEU A 78 -68.76 1.66 -126.92
C LEU A 78 -67.51 2.37 -126.36
N ALA A 79 -67.00 3.41 -127.02
CA ALA A 79 -65.89 4.20 -126.51
C ALA A 79 -66.26 4.90 -125.20
N ALA A 80 -67.45 5.51 -125.12
CA ALA A 80 -67.98 6.10 -123.90
C ALA A 80 -68.18 5.07 -122.78
N LEU A 81 -68.71 3.88 -123.09
CA LEU A 81 -68.88 2.80 -122.12
C LEU A 81 -67.53 2.34 -121.54
N ASN A 82 -66.51 2.17 -122.40
CA ASN A 82 -65.16 1.81 -121.98
C ASN A 82 -64.53 2.89 -121.09
N VAL A 83 -64.70 4.18 -121.42
CA VAL A 83 -64.19 5.29 -120.61
C VAL A 83 -64.91 5.40 -119.25
N VAL A 84 -66.20 5.06 -119.19
CA VAL A 84 -66.96 5.00 -117.92
C VAL A 84 -66.55 3.79 -117.06
N ASP A 85 -66.24 2.65 -117.67
CA ASP A 85 -65.68 1.48 -116.98
C ASP A 85 -64.26 1.76 -116.44
N ASP A 86 -63.39 2.38 -117.23
CA ASP A 86 -62.07 2.88 -116.79
C ASP A 86 -62.23 3.85 -115.59
N LEU A 87 -63.18 4.79 -115.66
CA LEU A 87 -63.50 5.74 -114.58
C LEU A 87 -63.98 5.03 -113.30
N PHE A 88 -64.86 4.04 -113.41
CA PHE A 88 -65.40 3.30 -112.26
C PHE A 88 -64.34 2.41 -111.61
N LYS A 89 -63.44 1.80 -112.39
CA LYS A 89 -62.26 1.07 -111.88
C LYS A 89 -61.34 2.01 -111.12
N PHE A 90 -60.95 3.13 -111.72
CA PHE A 90 -60.09 4.13 -111.07
C PHE A 90 -60.72 4.66 -109.78
N LYS A 91 -62.03 4.92 -109.76
CA LYS A 91 -62.73 5.36 -108.56
C LYS A 91 -62.76 4.28 -107.46
N ALA A 92 -62.92 3.01 -107.82
CA ALA A 92 -62.84 1.90 -106.85
C ALA A 92 -61.42 1.73 -106.29
N GLU A 93 -60.38 1.89 -107.13
CA GLU A 93 -58.99 1.92 -106.69
C GLU A 93 -58.71 3.11 -105.76
N GLN A 94 -59.20 4.30 -106.10
CA GLN A 94 -59.08 5.50 -105.26
C GLN A 94 -59.70 5.27 -103.87
N SER A 95 -60.95 4.82 -103.78
CA SER A 95 -61.58 4.54 -102.48
C SER A 95 -60.86 3.42 -101.71
N GLY A 96 -60.31 2.43 -102.41
CA GLY A 96 -59.44 1.39 -101.82
C GLY A 96 -58.03 1.86 -101.43
N LEU A 97 -57.60 3.06 -101.85
CA LEU A 97 -56.40 3.74 -101.38
C LEU A 97 -56.72 4.67 -100.20
N GLU A 98 -57.85 5.39 -100.25
CA GLU A 98 -58.37 6.21 -99.15
C GLU A 98 -58.61 5.35 -97.89
N GLU A 99 -59.21 4.16 -98.03
CA GLU A 99 -59.39 3.22 -96.90
C GLU A 99 -58.05 2.77 -96.28
N LYS A 100 -57.01 2.55 -97.12
CA LYS A 100 -55.67 2.17 -96.66
C LYS A 100 -54.94 3.33 -95.98
N LEU A 101 -55.14 4.55 -96.48
CA LEU A 101 -54.59 5.76 -95.89
C LEU A 101 -55.18 5.98 -94.49
N ASN A 102 -56.51 5.99 -94.36
CA ASN A 102 -57.20 6.14 -93.08
C ASN A 102 -56.75 5.09 -92.05
N LYS A 103 -56.60 3.82 -92.48
CA LYS A 103 -56.05 2.74 -91.63
C LYS A 103 -54.61 3.00 -91.17
N LYS A 104 -53.77 3.61 -92.01
CA LYS A 104 -52.40 3.98 -91.64
C LYS A 104 -52.33 5.23 -90.76
N GLU A 105 -53.21 6.20 -90.94
CA GLU A 105 -53.36 7.34 -90.03
C GLU A 105 -53.84 6.86 -88.64
N GLU A 106 -54.80 5.93 -88.58
CA GLU A 106 -55.20 5.26 -87.33
C GLU A 106 -54.03 4.53 -86.65
N GLU A 107 -53.19 3.79 -87.39
CA GLU A 107 -51.99 3.14 -86.84
C GLU A 107 -50.99 4.17 -86.30
N VAL A 108 -50.72 5.25 -87.05
CA VAL A 108 -49.79 6.33 -86.64
C VAL A 108 -50.29 7.03 -85.38
N ASN A 109 -51.58 7.35 -85.29
CA ASN A 109 -52.16 7.98 -84.11
C ASN A 109 -52.02 7.07 -82.86
N LYS A 110 -52.32 5.77 -83.00
CA LYS A 110 -52.15 4.77 -81.91
C LYS A 110 -50.69 4.55 -81.50
N ILE A 111 -49.73 4.82 -82.40
CA ILE A 111 -48.29 4.82 -82.09
C ILE A 111 -47.90 6.12 -81.37
N LEU A 112 -48.44 7.26 -81.79
CA LEU A 112 -48.14 8.58 -81.21
C LEU A 112 -48.72 8.74 -79.81
N GLU A 113 -49.92 8.21 -79.54
CA GLU A 113 -50.50 8.09 -78.20
C GLU A 113 -49.55 7.32 -77.27
N LYS A 114 -49.15 6.11 -77.66
CA LYS A 114 -48.21 5.26 -76.88
C LYS A 114 -46.84 5.90 -76.70
N TYR A 115 -46.34 6.62 -77.72
CA TYR A 115 -45.10 7.37 -77.60
C TYR A 115 -45.20 8.44 -76.51
N ASN A 116 -46.31 9.19 -76.45
CA ASN A 116 -46.54 10.20 -75.42
C ASN A 116 -46.70 9.59 -74.03
N GLU A 117 -47.40 8.45 -73.89
CA GLU A 117 -47.49 7.70 -72.64
C GLU A 117 -46.11 7.24 -72.13
N ILE A 118 -45.32 6.61 -73.00
CA ILE A 118 -43.95 6.15 -72.70
C ILE A 118 -43.03 7.33 -72.38
N MET A 119 -43.15 8.44 -73.11
CA MET A 119 -42.36 9.65 -72.86
C MET A 119 -42.68 10.25 -71.49
N LYS A 120 -43.96 10.28 -71.08
CA LYS A 120 -44.35 10.70 -69.73
C LYS A 120 -43.79 9.76 -68.67
N GLN A 121 -43.95 8.45 -68.81
CA GLN A 121 -43.40 7.47 -67.86
C GLN A 121 -41.88 7.61 -67.72
N ASN A 122 -41.16 7.91 -68.81
CA ASN A 122 -39.71 8.18 -68.78
C ASN A 122 -39.35 9.53 -68.12
N LEU A 123 -40.26 10.50 -68.04
CA LEU A 123 -40.08 11.72 -67.25
C LEU A 123 -40.25 11.38 -65.76
N ASP A 124 -41.39 10.78 -65.40
CA ASP A 124 -41.75 10.40 -64.03
C ASP A 124 -40.61 9.54 -63.39
N ILE A 125 -40.13 8.52 -64.12
CA ILE A 125 -39.02 7.65 -63.70
C ILE A 125 -37.69 8.42 -63.53
N ARG A 126 -37.43 9.48 -64.30
CA ARG A 126 -36.21 10.30 -64.14
C ARG A 126 -36.27 11.16 -62.88
N GLU A 127 -37.43 11.71 -62.56
CA GLU A 127 -37.62 12.48 -61.33
C GLU A 127 -37.46 11.59 -60.09
N GLU A 128 -38.03 10.39 -60.09
CA GLU A 128 -37.81 9.37 -59.05
C GLU A 128 -36.32 8.99 -58.92
N ASN A 129 -35.62 8.73 -60.04
CA ASN A 129 -34.20 8.38 -60.02
C ASN A 129 -33.31 9.52 -59.49
N ASN A 130 -33.65 10.78 -59.76
CA ASN A 130 -32.91 11.93 -59.22
C ASN A 130 -33.11 12.05 -57.71
N ALA A 131 -34.36 11.94 -57.22
CA ALA A 131 -34.65 11.95 -55.78
C ALA A 131 -33.95 10.80 -55.04
N LEU A 132 -33.91 9.60 -55.63
CA LEU A 132 -33.18 8.46 -55.08
C LEU A 132 -31.66 8.71 -55.05
N GLN A 133 -31.08 9.40 -56.03
CA GLN A 133 -29.66 9.76 -56.01
C GLN A 133 -29.34 10.77 -54.90
N GLU A 134 -30.22 11.75 -54.63
CA GLU A 134 -30.05 12.69 -53.51
C GLU A 134 -30.11 11.97 -52.15
N ILE A 135 -31.05 11.03 -51.98
CA ILE A 135 -31.15 10.19 -50.77
C ILE A 135 -29.92 9.29 -50.60
N ILE A 136 -29.39 8.72 -51.68
CA ILE A 136 -28.15 7.93 -51.64
C ILE A 136 -26.94 8.82 -51.28
N ALA A 137 -26.92 10.09 -51.73
CA ALA A 137 -25.86 11.03 -51.40
C ALA A 137 -25.88 11.43 -49.91
N SER A 138 -27.04 11.75 -49.34
CA SER A 138 -27.16 12.12 -47.92
C SER A 138 -26.80 10.96 -46.99
N LEU A 139 -27.35 9.77 -47.24
CA LEU A 139 -27.00 8.55 -46.49
C LEU A 139 -25.51 8.20 -46.58
N ARG A 140 -24.83 8.55 -47.68
CA ARG A 140 -23.38 8.34 -47.84
C ARG A 140 -22.55 9.32 -47.01
N GLU A 141 -22.98 10.57 -46.85
CA GLU A 141 -22.34 11.51 -45.93
C GLU A 141 -22.61 11.15 -44.45
N GLU A 142 -23.81 10.67 -44.12
CA GLU A 142 -24.08 10.10 -42.79
C GLU A 142 -23.18 8.90 -42.51
N GLY A 143 -23.03 7.96 -43.46
CA GLY A 143 -22.13 6.82 -43.35
C GLY A 143 -20.66 7.21 -43.11
N LYS A 144 -20.17 8.28 -43.76
CA LYS A 144 -18.85 8.88 -43.48
C LYS A 144 -18.78 9.49 -42.07
N SER A 145 -19.84 10.18 -41.64
CA SER A 145 -19.92 10.76 -40.29
C SER A 145 -19.85 9.67 -39.22
N PHE A 146 -20.53 8.54 -39.42
CA PHE A 146 -20.48 7.39 -38.51
C PHE A 146 -19.13 6.67 -38.53
N SER A 147 -18.49 6.48 -39.68
CA SER A 147 -17.14 5.87 -39.72
C SER A 147 -16.07 6.75 -39.07
N ALA A 148 -16.14 8.07 -39.23
CA ALA A 148 -15.29 9.00 -38.50
C ALA A 148 -15.47 8.91 -36.97
N LYS A 149 -16.71 8.80 -36.49
CA LYS A 149 -17.03 8.60 -35.06
C LYS A 149 -16.50 7.26 -34.53
N LEU A 150 -16.64 6.18 -35.30
CA LEU A 150 -16.10 4.86 -34.93
C LEU A 150 -14.59 4.89 -34.77
N ASN A 151 -13.85 5.51 -35.70
CA ASN A 151 -12.40 5.63 -35.61
C ASN A 151 -11.93 6.41 -34.36
N ILE A 152 -12.70 7.42 -33.93
CA ILE A 152 -12.43 8.16 -32.68
C ILE A 152 -12.66 7.25 -31.46
N ILE A 153 -13.81 6.56 -31.40
CA ILE A 153 -14.15 5.64 -30.31
C ILE A 153 -13.13 4.49 -30.20
N GLU A 154 -12.65 3.96 -31.32
CA GLU A 154 -11.61 2.92 -31.32
C GLU A 154 -10.27 3.44 -30.79
N LYS A 155 -9.87 4.67 -31.17
CA LYS A 155 -8.68 5.32 -30.61
C LYS A 155 -8.83 5.52 -29.10
N ASP A 156 -9.95 6.08 -28.65
CA ASP A 156 -10.21 6.38 -27.23
C ASP A 156 -10.25 5.08 -26.39
N LYS A 157 -10.85 4.00 -26.93
CA LYS A 157 -10.77 2.65 -26.36
C LYS A 157 -9.31 2.19 -26.18
N ASN A 158 -8.49 2.33 -27.22
CA ASN A 158 -7.10 1.89 -27.20
C ASN A 158 -6.23 2.72 -26.23
N ASP A 159 -6.55 4.01 -26.03
CA ASP A 159 -5.92 4.85 -25.01
C ASP A 159 -6.40 4.49 -23.59
N LEU A 160 -7.68 4.16 -23.40
CA LEU A 160 -8.21 3.64 -22.13
C LEU A 160 -7.60 2.28 -21.75
N GLU A 161 -7.37 1.37 -22.69
CA GLU A 161 -6.71 0.08 -22.43
C GLU A 161 -5.27 0.25 -21.91
N LYS A 162 -4.52 1.26 -22.41
CA LYS A 162 -3.20 1.62 -21.89
C LYS A 162 -3.28 2.09 -20.43
N VAL A 163 -4.25 2.96 -20.12
CA VAL A 163 -4.49 3.46 -18.76
C VAL A 163 -4.85 2.32 -17.81
N ILE A 164 -5.77 1.44 -18.21
CA ILE A 164 -6.16 0.24 -17.43
C ILE A 164 -4.95 -0.66 -17.14
N ASN A 165 -4.07 -0.89 -18.12
CA ASN A 165 -2.89 -1.73 -17.93
C ASN A 165 -1.82 -1.07 -17.04
N ASN A 166 -1.67 0.27 -17.07
CA ASN A 166 -0.83 1.00 -16.13
C ASN A 166 -1.37 0.90 -14.68
N ILE A 167 -2.68 1.10 -14.48
CA ILE A 167 -3.33 0.95 -13.17
C ILE A 167 -3.18 -0.48 -12.62
N LYS A 168 -3.25 -1.52 -13.46
CA LYS A 168 -2.96 -2.91 -13.03
C LYS A 168 -1.53 -3.07 -12.50
N LEU A 169 -0.54 -2.53 -13.19
CA LEU A 169 0.87 -2.59 -12.77
C LEU A 169 1.13 -1.81 -11.46
N GLN A 170 0.47 -0.66 -11.30
CA GLN A 170 0.52 0.09 -10.04
C GLN A 170 -0.13 -0.70 -8.88
N ASN A 171 -1.28 -1.34 -9.13
CA ASN A 171 -1.94 -2.16 -8.12
C ASN A 171 -1.14 -3.39 -7.70
N SER A 172 -0.42 -4.07 -8.61
CA SER A 172 0.47 -5.18 -8.21
C SER A 172 1.64 -4.70 -7.34
N GLY A 173 2.29 -3.59 -7.68
CA GLY A 173 3.35 -3.01 -6.85
C GLY A 173 2.85 -2.52 -5.47
N LEU A 174 1.60 -2.05 -5.39
CA LEU A 174 0.95 -1.75 -4.10
C LEU A 174 0.63 -3.03 -3.30
N GLN A 175 0.21 -4.12 -3.95
CA GLN A 175 -0.01 -5.40 -3.28
C GLN A 175 1.27 -6.01 -2.70
N GLU A 176 2.37 -5.99 -3.46
CA GLU A 176 3.71 -6.39 -2.97
C GLU A 176 4.11 -5.57 -1.73
N LYS A 177 3.91 -4.25 -1.77
CA LYS A 177 4.23 -3.36 -0.64
C LYS A 177 3.34 -3.61 0.59
N VAL A 178 2.07 -3.99 0.39
CA VAL A 178 1.18 -4.40 1.49
C VAL A 178 1.64 -5.71 2.11
N GLN A 179 2.10 -6.70 1.32
CA GLN A 179 2.66 -7.94 1.84
C GLN A 179 3.95 -7.71 2.64
N GLU A 180 4.85 -6.84 2.16
CA GLU A 180 6.07 -6.48 2.87
C GLU A 180 5.77 -5.81 4.23
N LEU A 181 4.83 -4.87 4.27
CA LEU A 181 4.39 -4.23 5.51
C LEU A 181 3.70 -5.22 6.48
N GLN A 182 2.88 -6.14 5.97
CA GLN A 182 2.28 -7.21 6.78
C GLN A 182 3.35 -8.10 7.43
N LYS A 183 4.42 -8.45 6.69
CA LYS A 183 5.56 -9.20 7.24
C LYS A 183 6.27 -8.42 8.36
N GLN A 184 6.57 -7.13 8.15
CA GLN A 184 7.19 -6.27 9.16
C GLN A 184 6.34 -6.15 10.45
N VAL A 185 5.00 -6.05 10.32
CA VAL A 185 4.09 -6.06 11.47
C VAL A 185 4.16 -7.40 12.22
N SER A 186 4.18 -8.54 11.52
CA SER A 186 4.29 -9.85 12.17
C SER A 186 5.62 -10.05 12.94
N GLU A 187 6.72 -9.51 12.41
CA GLU A 187 8.04 -9.50 13.07
C GLU A 187 8.03 -8.60 14.33
N MET A 188 7.39 -7.43 14.26
CA MET A 188 7.18 -6.57 15.43
C MET A 188 6.31 -7.24 16.51
N ASP A 189 5.25 -7.97 16.13
CA ASP A 189 4.39 -8.68 17.09
C ASP A 189 5.12 -9.83 17.79
N GLU A 190 6.05 -10.50 17.11
CA GLU A 190 6.92 -11.50 17.74
C GLU A 190 7.94 -10.85 18.70
N GLN A 191 8.58 -9.75 18.29
CA GLN A 191 9.45 -8.96 19.18
C GLN A 191 8.70 -8.46 20.43
N ASN A 192 7.46 -7.97 20.26
CA ASN A 192 6.61 -7.53 21.36
C ASN A 192 6.26 -8.68 22.32
N LYS A 193 6.03 -9.90 21.84
CA LYS A 193 5.84 -11.08 22.71
C LYS A 193 7.10 -11.39 23.52
N ASN A 194 8.27 -11.39 22.87
CA ASN A 194 9.56 -11.68 23.51
C ASN A 194 9.94 -10.62 24.56
N LEU A 195 9.66 -9.34 24.28
CA LEU A 195 9.81 -8.24 25.25
C LEU A 195 8.87 -8.41 26.44
N ASN A 196 7.61 -8.78 26.23
CA ASN A 196 6.66 -9.01 27.33
C ASN A 196 7.05 -10.20 28.22
N LEU A 197 7.56 -11.30 27.64
CA LEU A 197 8.13 -12.41 28.41
C LEU A 197 9.32 -11.94 29.27
N THR A 198 10.26 -11.21 28.67
CA THR A 198 11.43 -10.63 29.36
C THR A 198 11.01 -9.69 30.50
N ILE A 199 10.00 -8.85 30.28
CA ILE A 199 9.44 -7.94 31.29
C ILE A 199 8.85 -8.72 32.47
N ASN A 200 8.18 -9.85 32.23
CA ASN A 200 7.63 -10.67 33.30
C ASN A 200 8.73 -11.40 34.09
N GLU A 201 9.72 -12.00 33.42
CA GLU A 201 10.90 -12.55 34.10
C GLU A 201 11.61 -11.53 34.99
N LEU A 202 11.71 -10.27 34.55
CA LEU A 202 12.33 -9.19 35.33
C LEU A 202 11.49 -8.79 36.54
N LYS A 203 10.15 -8.85 36.46
CA LYS A 203 9.27 -8.68 37.65
C LYS A 203 9.49 -9.79 38.65
N ASP A 204 9.46 -11.05 38.22
CA ASP A 204 9.66 -12.22 39.10
C ASP A 204 11.02 -12.13 39.84
N LYS A 205 12.09 -11.78 39.10
CA LYS A 205 13.42 -11.54 39.66
C LYS A 205 13.44 -10.36 40.65
N ASN A 206 12.72 -9.29 40.36
CA ASN A 206 12.61 -8.12 41.24
C ASN A 206 11.82 -8.43 42.53
N ASP A 207 10.76 -9.23 42.46
CA ASP A 207 9.99 -9.63 43.65
C ASP A 207 10.77 -10.61 44.53
N VAL A 208 11.57 -11.50 43.95
CA VAL A 208 12.56 -12.30 44.70
C VAL A 208 13.61 -11.41 45.38
N LEU A 209 14.06 -10.33 44.74
CA LEU A 209 14.98 -9.36 45.35
C LEU A 209 14.31 -8.53 46.45
N ASN A 210 13.06 -8.12 46.28
CA ASN A 210 12.28 -7.39 47.30
C ASN A 210 12.08 -8.24 48.56
N ASN A 211 11.75 -9.53 48.39
CA ASN A 211 11.65 -10.47 49.51
C ASN A 211 13.01 -10.64 50.22
N LYS A 212 14.10 -10.87 49.49
CA LYS A 212 15.45 -10.92 50.08
C LYS A 212 15.85 -9.64 50.81
N ASN A 213 15.47 -8.47 50.29
CA ASN A 213 15.71 -7.18 50.94
C ASN A 213 14.90 -7.04 52.25
N LYS A 214 13.69 -7.61 52.32
CA LYS A 214 12.91 -7.71 53.55
C LYS A 214 13.57 -8.65 54.56
N ASP A 215 14.04 -9.82 54.13
CA ASP A 215 14.74 -10.79 55.00
C ASP A 215 16.05 -10.20 55.55
N LEU A 216 16.81 -9.49 54.71
CA LEU A 216 18.01 -8.74 55.09
C LEU A 216 17.71 -7.60 56.08
N LYS A 217 16.55 -6.95 55.96
CA LYS A 217 16.10 -5.95 56.94
C LYS A 217 15.73 -6.60 58.27
N GLU A 218 14.92 -7.65 58.27
CA GLU A 218 14.54 -8.37 59.49
C GLU A 218 15.75 -8.97 60.22
N THR A 219 16.76 -9.46 59.49
CA THR A 219 18.01 -9.97 60.10
C THR A 219 18.92 -8.84 60.60
N LYS A 220 18.98 -7.70 59.90
CA LYS A 220 19.64 -6.49 60.44
C LYS A 220 18.99 -6.02 61.74
N ASP A 221 17.66 -5.95 61.78
CA ASP A 221 16.92 -5.46 62.95
C ASP A 221 17.12 -6.41 64.16
N LYS A 222 17.14 -7.73 63.93
CA LYS A 222 17.51 -8.76 64.95
C LYS A 222 18.95 -8.61 65.45
N LEU A 223 19.92 -8.36 64.55
CA LEU A 223 21.31 -8.12 64.92
C LEU A 223 21.47 -6.81 65.71
N GLN A 224 20.70 -5.77 65.40
CA GLN A 224 20.71 -4.52 66.16
C GLN A 224 20.21 -4.74 67.58
N GLN A 225 19.06 -5.43 67.76
CA GLN A 225 18.56 -5.82 69.08
C GLN A 225 19.57 -6.67 69.87
N SER A 226 20.26 -7.60 69.20
CA SER A 226 21.31 -8.40 69.85
C SER A 226 22.51 -7.56 70.29
N ASN A 227 22.88 -6.51 69.54
CA ASN A 227 23.94 -5.58 69.94
C ASN A 227 23.49 -4.66 71.09
N GLU A 228 22.23 -4.21 71.09
CA GLU A 228 21.64 -3.44 72.19
C GLU A 228 21.61 -4.25 73.50
N LEU A 229 21.29 -5.56 73.43
CA LEU A 229 21.43 -6.50 74.54
C LEU A 229 22.89 -6.67 75.00
N LEU A 230 23.82 -6.92 74.07
CA LEU A 230 25.26 -7.04 74.39
C LEU A 230 25.83 -5.77 75.03
N HIS A 231 25.40 -4.58 74.60
CA HIS A 231 25.78 -3.33 75.24
C HIS A 231 25.21 -3.18 76.65
N LYS A 232 23.98 -3.65 76.90
CA LYS A 232 23.39 -3.68 78.25
C LYS A 232 24.14 -4.65 79.17
N ASP A 233 24.40 -5.86 78.72
CA ASP A 233 25.16 -6.87 79.47
C ASP A 233 26.59 -6.38 79.77
N LEU A 234 27.23 -5.70 78.82
CA LEU A 234 28.56 -5.10 79.01
C LEU A 234 28.52 -3.95 80.04
N ASN A 235 27.52 -3.08 80.00
CA ASN A 235 27.33 -2.03 81.02
C ASN A 235 27.12 -2.64 82.42
N GLU A 236 26.31 -3.70 82.55
CA GLU A 236 26.12 -4.42 83.82
C GLU A 236 27.43 -5.05 84.30
N LYS A 237 28.27 -5.59 83.41
CA LYS A 237 29.60 -6.10 83.75
C LYS A 237 30.59 -4.99 84.11
N GLU A 238 30.48 -3.79 83.54
CA GLU A 238 31.25 -2.62 83.98
C GLU A 238 30.82 -2.14 85.37
N GLU A 239 29.53 -2.18 85.71
CA GLU A 239 29.04 -1.89 87.07
C GLU A 239 29.49 -2.97 88.08
N ASP A 240 29.44 -4.26 87.71
CA ASP A 240 30.01 -5.35 88.52
C ASP A 240 31.50 -5.08 88.82
N ILE A 241 32.30 -4.80 87.79
CA ILE A 241 33.73 -4.47 87.91
C ILE A 241 33.96 -3.24 88.79
N LYS A 242 33.10 -2.23 88.70
CA LYS A 242 33.15 -1.01 89.53
C LYS A 242 32.82 -1.31 91.00
N SER A 243 31.88 -2.21 91.27
CA SER A 243 31.54 -2.68 92.62
C SER A 243 32.62 -3.59 93.24
N LEU A 244 33.30 -4.40 92.42
CA LEU A 244 34.43 -5.23 92.85
C LEU A 244 35.65 -4.35 93.16
N LYS A 245 35.93 -3.35 92.32
CA LYS A 245 37.00 -2.37 92.56
C LYS A 245 36.77 -1.58 93.86
N SER A 246 35.54 -1.20 94.20
CA SER A 246 35.27 -0.51 95.47
C SER A 246 35.40 -1.42 96.69
N LYS A 247 35.01 -2.70 96.61
CA LYS A 247 35.26 -3.70 97.68
C LYS A 247 36.75 -3.92 97.94
N VAL A 248 37.54 -4.19 96.89
CA VAL A 248 39.00 -4.37 97.00
C VAL A 248 39.69 -3.12 97.57
N ALA A 249 39.19 -1.92 97.26
CA ALA A 249 39.68 -0.66 97.80
C ALA A 249 39.27 -0.38 99.27
N ILE A 250 38.40 -1.19 99.87
CA ILE A 250 38.06 -1.18 101.30
C ILE A 250 38.91 -2.21 102.03
N GLU A 251 38.92 -3.46 101.56
CA GLU A 251 39.67 -4.58 102.18
C GLU A 251 41.17 -4.26 102.31
N SER A 252 41.79 -3.79 101.22
CA SER A 252 43.20 -3.36 101.22
C SER A 252 43.49 -2.16 102.13
N LYS A 253 42.47 -1.38 102.50
CA LYS A 253 42.59 -0.21 103.38
C LYS A 253 42.61 -0.63 104.85
N GLU A 254 41.72 -1.54 105.23
CA GLU A 254 41.64 -2.14 106.56
C GLU A 254 42.90 -2.96 106.89
N GLU A 255 43.39 -3.74 105.91
CA GLU A 255 44.64 -4.50 106.06
C GLU A 255 45.85 -3.60 106.33
N ILE A 256 46.00 -2.49 105.57
CA ILE A 256 47.06 -1.49 105.77
C ILE A 256 46.97 -0.83 107.16
N GLU A 257 45.77 -0.58 107.68
CA GLU A 257 45.56 0.04 109.00
C GLU A 257 45.96 -0.90 110.15
N SER A 258 45.71 -2.21 110.00
CA SER A 258 46.17 -3.23 110.93
C SER A 258 47.71 -3.34 110.99
N LEU A 259 48.38 -3.33 109.82
CA LEU A 259 49.83 -3.46 109.70
C LEU A 259 50.59 -2.22 110.20
N LYS A 260 49.99 -1.03 110.11
CA LYS A 260 50.50 0.20 110.75
C LYS A 260 50.50 0.07 112.28
N SER A 261 49.41 -0.44 112.85
CA SER A 261 49.26 -0.61 114.30
C SER A 261 50.27 -1.63 114.87
N GLN A 262 50.57 -2.71 114.15
CA GLN A 262 51.63 -3.66 114.54
C GLN A 262 53.03 -3.02 114.51
N ASN A 263 53.33 -2.17 113.52
CA ASN A 263 54.63 -1.49 113.42
C ASN A 263 54.89 -0.49 114.56
N GLU A 264 53.86 0.23 115.01
CA GLU A 264 53.91 1.06 116.22
C GLU A 264 54.34 0.27 117.46
N LEU A 265 53.78 -0.93 117.64
CA LEU A 265 54.09 -1.82 118.76
C LEU A 265 55.54 -2.34 118.70
N LEU A 266 56.01 -2.72 117.51
CA LEU A 266 57.38 -3.22 117.29
C LEU A 266 58.44 -2.15 117.57
N LYS A 267 58.20 -0.89 117.17
CA LYS A 267 59.11 0.23 117.49
C LYS A 267 59.29 0.42 119.00
N LYS A 268 58.18 0.42 119.76
CA LYS A 268 58.21 0.52 121.23
C LYS A 268 58.96 -0.66 121.87
N LYS A 269 58.82 -1.87 121.31
CA LYS A 269 59.51 -3.08 121.79
C LYS A 269 61.04 -3.02 121.59
N ASN A 270 61.52 -2.50 120.46
CA ASN A 270 62.95 -2.36 120.18
C ASN A 270 63.64 -1.37 121.14
N TYR A 271 63.01 -0.24 121.45
CA TYR A 271 63.57 0.77 122.37
C TYR A 271 63.81 0.23 123.79
N ILE A 272 63.00 -0.75 124.23
CA ILE A 272 63.18 -1.41 125.54
C ILE A 272 64.38 -2.37 125.50
N LEU A 273 64.47 -3.20 124.45
CA LEU A 273 65.56 -4.17 124.26
C LEU A 273 66.94 -3.49 124.11
N GLU A 274 67.01 -2.38 123.40
CA GLU A 274 68.26 -1.65 123.17
C GLU A 274 68.85 -1.06 124.45
N ASN A 275 68.02 -0.69 125.43
CA ASN A 275 68.48 -0.23 126.73
C ASN A 275 68.88 -1.40 127.64
N GLN A 276 68.12 -2.51 127.66
CA GLN A 276 68.50 -3.72 128.41
C GLN A 276 69.87 -4.30 127.98
N SER A 277 70.21 -4.19 126.69
CA SER A 277 71.52 -4.62 126.17
C SER A 277 72.70 -3.81 126.72
N LYS A 278 72.50 -2.52 127.01
CA LYS A 278 73.57 -1.63 127.54
C LYS A 278 73.93 -2.00 128.99
N ASP A 279 72.94 -2.33 129.82
CA ASP A 279 73.15 -2.73 131.22
C ASP A 279 73.88 -4.08 131.33
N GLN A 280 73.52 -5.05 130.47
CA GLN A 280 74.20 -6.35 130.40
C GLN A 280 75.68 -6.23 130.01
N LEU A 281 76.04 -5.23 129.19
CA LEU A 281 77.43 -4.97 128.78
C LEU A 281 78.32 -4.50 129.96
N LEU A 282 77.74 -3.75 130.90
CA LEU A 282 78.39 -3.34 132.16
C LEU A 282 78.68 -4.55 133.07
N GLN A 283 77.72 -5.46 133.16
CA GLN A 283 77.80 -6.70 133.96
C GLN A 283 79.03 -7.56 133.59
N ILE A 284 79.33 -7.67 132.30
CA ILE A 284 80.46 -8.47 131.78
C ILE A 284 81.83 -7.88 132.15
N LYS A 285 81.97 -6.54 132.26
CA LYS A 285 83.25 -5.90 132.60
C LYS A 285 83.67 -6.18 134.05
N MET A 286 82.76 -6.05 135.01
CA MET A 286 83.09 -6.25 136.44
C MET A 286 83.47 -7.70 136.75
N LEU A 287 82.74 -8.67 136.19
CA LEU A 287 83.01 -10.11 136.41
C LEU A 287 84.36 -10.56 135.83
N LYS A 288 84.81 -9.97 134.71
CA LYS A 288 86.14 -10.26 134.13
C LYS A 288 87.31 -9.84 135.03
N GLN A 289 87.14 -8.79 135.84
CA GLN A 289 88.19 -8.33 136.76
C GLN A 289 88.31 -9.31 137.94
N SER A 290 87.20 -9.55 138.64
CA SER A 290 87.13 -10.48 139.79
C SER A 290 87.62 -11.90 139.47
N SER A 291 87.29 -12.41 138.28
CA SER A 291 87.75 -13.73 137.80
C SER A 291 89.28 -13.87 137.70
N LYS A 292 90.00 -12.77 137.49
CA LYS A 292 91.47 -12.76 137.33
C LYS A 292 92.18 -12.95 138.68
N ASP A 293 91.74 -12.22 139.69
CA ASP A 293 92.41 -12.17 141.00
C ASP A 293 92.20 -13.49 141.78
N ALA A 294 91.02 -14.09 141.66
CA ALA A 294 90.71 -15.40 142.23
C ALA A 294 91.65 -16.53 141.75
N LYS A 295 92.08 -16.50 140.48
CA LYS A 295 93.02 -17.48 139.91
C LYS A 295 94.42 -17.39 140.51
N PHE A 296 94.92 -16.17 140.73
CA PHE A 296 96.28 -15.95 141.25
C PHE A 296 96.43 -16.45 142.70
N ASN A 297 95.40 -16.20 143.52
CA ASN A 297 95.36 -16.69 144.90
C ASN A 297 95.33 -18.23 144.97
N LEU A 298 94.47 -18.88 144.18
CA LEU A 298 94.29 -20.33 144.21
C LEU A 298 95.58 -21.11 143.83
N GLN A 299 96.39 -20.56 142.92
CA GLN A 299 97.68 -21.15 142.55
C GLN A 299 98.74 -21.03 143.65
N THR A 300 98.67 -19.98 144.49
CA THR A 300 99.59 -19.75 145.61
C THR A 300 99.36 -20.73 146.77
N TYR A 301 98.10 -21.03 147.11
CA TYR A 301 97.78 -22.01 148.16
C TYR A 301 98.19 -23.44 147.77
N ARG A 302 98.14 -23.78 146.48
CA ARG A 302 98.41 -25.14 145.99
C ARG A 302 99.82 -25.64 146.29
N TYR A 303 100.83 -24.76 146.20
CA TYR A 303 102.22 -25.10 146.54
C TYR A 303 102.44 -25.22 148.06
N LYS A 304 101.72 -24.45 148.89
CA LYS A 304 101.84 -24.54 150.36
C LYS A 304 101.31 -25.86 150.94
N VAL A 305 100.31 -26.48 150.30
CA VAL A 305 99.80 -27.79 150.74
C VAL A 305 100.84 -28.89 150.47
N LEU A 306 101.42 -28.92 149.26
CA LEU A 306 102.40 -29.92 148.83
C LEU A 306 103.65 -29.99 149.72
N ASP A 307 104.22 -28.85 150.13
CA ASP A 307 105.39 -28.81 151.02
C ASP A 307 105.07 -29.36 152.44
N LEU A 308 103.84 -29.16 152.92
CA LEU A 308 103.40 -29.68 154.22
C LEU A 308 103.12 -31.19 154.19
N GLU A 309 102.55 -31.70 153.09
CA GLU A 309 102.31 -33.13 152.90
C GLU A 309 103.64 -33.92 152.84
N GLN A 310 104.65 -33.38 152.13
CA GLN A 310 105.96 -34.04 152.01
C GLN A 310 106.69 -34.14 153.35
N ARG A 311 106.71 -33.06 154.16
CA ARG A 311 107.28 -33.08 155.53
C ARG A 311 106.56 -34.06 156.48
N LEU A 312 105.26 -34.29 156.26
CA LEU A 312 104.48 -35.22 157.07
C LEU A 312 104.80 -36.68 156.75
N GLN A 313 105.02 -37.00 155.46
CA GLN A 313 105.50 -38.32 155.04
C GLN A 313 106.91 -38.62 155.56
N GLU A 314 107.83 -37.65 155.53
CA GLU A 314 109.18 -37.80 156.09
C GLU A 314 109.16 -38.09 157.60
N ASN A 315 108.29 -37.42 158.37
CA ASN A 315 108.09 -37.70 159.80
C ASN A 315 107.55 -39.12 160.07
N GLN A 316 106.63 -39.61 159.24
CA GLN A 316 106.13 -40.98 159.35
C GLN A 316 107.23 -42.01 159.05
N ILE A 317 108.13 -41.72 158.11
CA ILE A 317 109.31 -42.56 157.81
C ILE A 317 110.34 -42.50 158.95
N TYR A 318 110.50 -41.37 159.63
CA TYR A 318 111.37 -41.25 160.81
C TYR A 318 110.90 -42.18 161.94
N LEU A 319 109.64 -42.07 162.35
CA LEU A 319 109.03 -42.94 163.39
C LEU A 319 109.05 -44.43 162.99
N ALA A 320 108.88 -44.75 161.70
CA ALA A 320 108.98 -46.12 161.21
C ALA A 320 110.41 -46.70 161.31
N LYS A 321 111.46 -45.88 161.22
CA LYS A 321 112.86 -46.31 161.37
C LYS A 321 113.26 -46.53 162.84
N GLU A 322 112.56 -45.94 163.79
CA GLU A 322 112.83 -46.11 165.23
C GLU A 322 112.39 -47.49 165.78
N ARG A 323 111.68 -48.30 164.98
CA ARG A 323 111.25 -49.67 165.31
C ARG A 323 112.36 -50.66 165.70
N VAL A 324 113.62 -50.44 165.30
CA VAL A 324 114.56 -51.55 165.05
C VAL A 324 115.80 -51.56 165.98
N ARG A 325 115.85 -50.74 167.05
CA ARG A 325 117.15 -50.45 167.71
C ARG A 325 117.42 -50.85 169.16
N LYS A 326 116.44 -51.16 170.03
CA LYS A 326 116.78 -51.37 171.45
C LYS A 326 116.17 -52.56 172.20
N GLU A 327 117.04 -53.01 173.11
CA GLU A 327 117.22 -54.34 173.68
C GLU A 327 118.26 -54.19 174.83
N PRO A 328 118.62 -55.23 175.61
CA PRO A 328 118.01 -56.55 175.77
C PRO A 328 117.50 -56.89 177.19
N PHE A 329 116.89 -56.04 178.02
CA PHE A 329 116.30 -54.69 177.89
C PHE A 329 115.43 -54.38 176.66
N LYS A 330 114.60 -55.25 176.07
CA LYS A 330 114.36 -56.71 176.18
C LYS A 330 114.02 -57.22 174.77
N LYS A 331 114.59 -58.35 174.32
CA LYS A 331 114.64 -58.79 172.91
C LYS A 331 113.29 -59.31 172.40
N ASN A 332 112.31 -58.43 172.28
CA ASN A 332 110.93 -58.78 172.01
C ASN A 332 110.65 -58.73 170.50
N SER A 333 111.20 -59.73 169.80
CA SER A 333 111.17 -59.87 168.35
C SER A 333 109.92 -60.57 167.82
N ILE A 334 109.39 -60.07 166.70
CA ILE A 334 109.13 -60.79 165.43
C ILE A 334 108.93 -59.73 164.33
#